data_AF-A0AAU3ATC5-F1
#
_entry.id   AF-A0AAU3ATC5-F1
#
_cell.length_a   1.000
_cell.length_b   1.000
_cell.length_c   1.000
_cell.angle_alpha   90.00
_cell.angle_beta   90.00
_cell.angle_gamma   90.00
#
_symmetry.space_group_name_H-M   'P 1'
#
loop_
_entity.id
_entity.type
_entity.pdbx_description
1 polymer ?
#
loop_
_entity_poly.entity_id
_entity_poly.type
_entity_poly.pdbx_seq_one_letter_code
_entity_poly.pdbx_strand_id
1 'polypeptide(L)' 'MSTEALSRLGTELGAPPPESLAGLSPDQLTLLATALAGERASRAAGLGEAAEEALKLVPALARGPVRRILFK' A
#
# COMPACT_ATOMS: atom_id res chain seq x y z
N MET A 1 -5.88 -18.64 15.55
CA MET A 1 -6.67 -17.42 15.30
C MET A 1 -5.87 -16.15 15.60
N SER A 2 -5.52 -15.81 16.86
CA SER A 2 -4.76 -14.58 17.17
C SER A 2 -3.39 -14.48 16.47
N THR A 3 -2.60 -15.56 16.47
CA THR A 3 -1.26 -15.60 15.86
C THR A 3 -1.28 -15.41 14.34
N GLU A 4 -2.33 -15.91 13.67
CA GLU A 4 -2.51 -15.79 12.23
C GLU A 4 -2.91 -14.36 11.84
N ALA A 5 -3.79 -13.72 12.63
CA ALA A 5 -4.15 -12.32 12.44
C ALA A 5 -2.96 -11.38 12.65
N LEU A 6 -2.09 -11.66 13.64
CA LEU A 6 -0.82 -10.95 13.84
C LEU A 6 0.14 -11.12 12.66
N SER A 7 0.29 -12.34 12.14
CA SER A 7 1.14 -12.60 10.97
C SER A 7 0.67 -11.83 9.73
N ARG A 8 -0.64 -11.83 9.48
CA ARG A 8 -1.26 -11.06 8.40
C ARG A 8 -1.01 -9.56 8.57
N LEU A 9 -1.16 -9.05 9.79
CA LEU A 9 -0.83 -7.66 10.10
C LEU A 9 0.65 -7.34 9.86
N GLY A 10 1.56 -8.24 10.19
CA GLY A 10 2.99 -8.08 9.89
C GLY A 10 3.27 -7.95 8.38
N THR A 11 2.55 -8.72 7.57
CA THR A 11 2.62 -8.62 6.10
C THR A 11 2.16 -7.22 5.64
N GLU A 12 1.04 -6.74 6.18
CA GLU A 12 0.52 -5.39 5.88
C GLU A 12 1.36 -4.24 6.48
N LEU A 13 2.20 -4.50 7.46
CA LEU A 13 3.18 -3.53 7.96
C LEU A 13 4.48 -3.57 7.14
N GLY A 14 4.80 -4.70 6.50
CA GLY A 14 6.12 -4.94 5.91
C GLY A 14 7.23 -5.09 6.96
N ALA A 15 6.84 -5.32 8.21
CA ALA A 15 7.70 -5.41 9.38
C ALA A 15 7.01 -6.28 10.44
N PRO A 16 7.75 -6.90 11.37
CA PRO A 16 7.16 -7.62 12.48
C PRO A 16 6.24 -6.68 13.29
N PRO A 17 5.00 -7.11 13.61
CA PRO A 17 4.08 -6.30 14.36
C PRO A 17 4.62 -6.09 15.79
N PRO A 18 4.57 -4.86 16.35
CA PRO A 18 5.08 -4.59 17.69
C PRO A 18 4.31 -5.38 18.75
N GLU A 19 4.99 -5.74 19.84
CA GLU A 19 4.44 -6.56 20.93
C GLU A 19 3.17 -5.94 21.55
N SER A 20 3.05 -4.62 21.52
CA SER A 20 1.85 -3.91 21.99
C SER A 20 0.56 -4.33 21.25
N LEU A 21 0.68 -4.83 20.01
CA LEU A 21 -0.44 -5.32 19.23
C LEU A 21 -0.81 -6.77 19.55
N ALA A 22 0.06 -7.50 20.26
CA ALA A 22 -0.23 -8.88 20.67
C ALA A 22 -1.37 -8.98 21.70
N GLY A 23 -1.66 -7.88 22.41
CA GLY A 23 -2.79 -7.79 23.34
C GLY A 23 -4.16 -7.56 22.68
N LEU A 24 -4.21 -7.35 21.36
CA LEU A 24 -5.46 -7.09 20.64
C LEU A 24 -6.23 -8.39 20.34
N SER A 25 -7.55 -8.27 20.26
CA SER A 25 -8.38 -9.40 19.83
C SER A 25 -8.14 -9.73 18.35
N PRO A 26 -8.42 -10.98 17.91
CA PRO A 26 -8.30 -11.36 16.49
C PRO A 26 -9.10 -10.45 15.55
N ASP A 27 -10.28 -9.99 15.98
CA ASP A 27 -11.13 -9.10 15.18
C ASP A 27 -10.51 -7.71 15.03
N GLN A 28 -9.93 -7.18 16.12
CA GLN A 28 -9.22 -5.90 16.10
C GLN A 28 -7.99 -5.96 15.19
N LEU A 29 -7.23 -7.05 15.25
CA LEU A 29 -6.08 -7.28 14.36
C LEU A 29 -6.51 -7.34 12.89
N THR A 30 -7.63 -8.02 12.60
CA THR A 30 -8.17 -8.14 11.24
C THR A 30 -8.65 -6.81 10.69
N LEU A 31 -9.34 -6.02 11.52
CA LEU A 31 -9.79 -4.67 11.17
C LEU A 31 -8.59 -3.77 10.86
N LEU A 32 -7.54 -3.84 11.68
CA LEU A 32 -6.33 -3.03 11.50
C LEU A 32 -5.56 -3.43 10.23
N ALA A 33 -5.41 -4.72 9.96
CA ALA A 33 -4.79 -5.21 8.72
C ALA A 33 -5.58 -4.77 7.48
N THR A 34 -6.91 -4.83 7.53
CA THR A 34 -7.79 -4.40 6.42
C THR A 34 -7.67 -2.89 6.16
N ALA A 35 -7.62 -2.09 7.23
CA ALA A 35 -7.43 -0.64 7.11
C ALA A 35 -6.06 -0.29 6.50
N LEU A 36 -4.99 -0.98 6.92
CA LEU A 36 -3.65 -0.78 6.34
C LEU A 36 -3.60 -1.14 4.86
N ALA A 37 -4.21 -2.27 4.47
CA ALA A 37 -4.28 -2.69 3.08
C ALA A 37 -5.03 -1.64 2.23
N GLY A 38 -6.16 -1.14 2.71
CA GLY A 38 -6.94 -0.09 2.04
C GLY A 38 -6.16 1.21 1.88
N GLU A 39 -5.47 1.66 2.93
CA GLU A 39 -4.63 2.86 2.90
C GLU A 39 -3.46 2.72 1.91
N ARG A 40 -2.81 1.54 1.87
CA ARG A 40 -1.75 1.26 0.89
C ARG A 40 -2.27 1.31 -0.54
N ALA A 41 -3.42 0.70 -0.80
CA ALA A 41 -4.05 0.75 -2.12
C ALA A 41 -4.37 2.19 -2.52
N SER A 42 -4.93 2.99 -1.60
CA SER A 42 -5.22 4.41 -1.84
C SER A 42 -3.96 5.24 -2.12
N ARG A 43 -2.89 5.05 -1.36
CA ARG A 43 -1.61 5.72 -1.62
C ARG A 43 -1.01 5.33 -2.95
N ALA A 44 -1.03 4.05 -3.31
CA ALA A 44 -0.53 3.57 -4.60
C ALA A 44 -1.33 4.20 -5.75
N ALA A 45 -2.65 4.30 -5.62
CA ALA A 45 -3.50 4.99 -6.59
C ALA A 45 -3.15 6.48 -6.70
N GLY A 46 -3.00 7.19 -5.56
CA GLY A 46 -2.62 8.60 -5.55
C GLY A 46 -1.23 8.87 -6.14
N LEU A 47 -0.26 7.97 -5.92
CA LEU A 47 1.05 8.03 -6.58
C LEU A 47 0.93 7.82 -8.09
N GLY A 48 0.03 6.92 -8.52
CA GLY A 48 -0.27 6.70 -9.93
C GLY A 48 -0.82 7.95 -10.59
N GLU A 49 -1.84 8.57 -9.99
CA GLU A 49 -2.43 9.82 -10.45
C GLU A 49 -1.39 10.96 -10.50
N ALA A 50 -0.58 11.11 -9.46
CA ALA A 50 0.48 12.11 -9.43
C ALA A 50 1.52 11.90 -10.54
N ALA A 51 1.88 10.65 -10.84
CA ALA A 51 2.80 10.32 -11.93
C ALA A 51 2.18 10.59 -13.32
N GLU A 52 0.88 10.36 -13.50
CA GLU A 52 0.15 10.71 -14.73
C GLU A 52 0.07 12.23 -14.92
N GLU A 53 -0.15 12.99 -13.85
CA GLU A 53 -0.09 14.45 -13.89
C GLU A 53 1.31 14.95 -14.23
N ALA A 54 2.36 14.36 -13.64
CA ALA A 54 3.74 14.72 -13.95
C ALA A 54 4.11 14.44 -15.42
N LEU A 55 3.57 13.38 -16.03
CA LEU A 55 3.73 13.09 -17.45
C LEU A 55 3.17 14.19 -18.36
N LYS A 56 2.27 15.05 -17.86
CA LYS A 56 1.78 16.20 -18.62
C LYS A 56 2.88 17.20 -18.96
N LEU A 57 3.91 17.29 -18.13
CA LEU A 57 5.08 18.14 -18.32
C LEU A 57 6.05 17.58 -19.37
N VAL A 58 5.96 16.29 -19.70
CA VAL A 58 6.80 15.65 -20.72
C VAL A 58 6.26 16.01 -22.12
N PRO A 59 7.14 16.34 -23.09
CA PRO A 59 6.75 16.54 -24.48
C PRO A 59 5.93 15.36 -25.02
N ALA A 60 4.87 15.64 -25.77
CA ALA A 60 3.88 14.63 -26.19
C ALA A 60 4.51 13.40 -26.89
N LEU A 61 5.56 13.61 -27.70
CA LEU A 61 6.30 12.55 -28.40
C LEU A 61 7.03 11.58 -27.46
N ALA A 62 7.47 12.05 -26.29
CA ALA A 62 8.21 11.26 -25.31
C ALA A 62 7.32 10.66 -24.21
N ARG A 63 6.06 11.09 -24.09
CA ARG A 63 5.16 10.65 -23.01
C ARG A 63 4.91 9.14 -23.02
N GLY A 64 4.68 8.54 -24.19
CA GLY A 64 4.41 7.09 -24.33
C GLY A 64 5.57 6.19 -23.87
N PRO A 65 6.81 6.45 -24.29
CA PRO A 65 8.00 5.78 -23.76
C PRO A 65 8.18 5.96 -22.25
N VAL A 66 8.06 7.18 -21.72
CA VAL A 66 8.28 7.46 -20.28
C VAL A 66 7.20 6.78 -19.43
N ARG A 67 5.93 6.81 -19.86
CA ARG A 67 4.83 6.10 -19.20
C ARG A 67 5.12 4.60 -19.04
N ARG A 68 5.65 3.94 -20.09
CA ARG A 68 5.99 2.50 -20.04
C ARG A 68 7.09 2.16 -19.04
N ILE A 69 7.98 3.10 -18.73
CA ILE A 69 9.07 2.90 -17.76
C ILE A 69 8.55 3.09 -16.33
N LEU A 70 7.66 4.07 -16.11
CA LEU A 70 7.16 4.44 -14.79
C LEU A 70 6.07 3.49 -14.25
N PHE A 71 5.26 2.87 -15.12
CA PHE A 71 4.08 2.08 -14.73
C PHE A 71 4.15 0.60 -15.15
N LYS A 72 5.35 0.02 -15.11
CA LYS A 72 5.59 -1.35 -15.55
C LYS A 72 5.13 -2.38 -14.52
#